data_AF-A0A1H3G7S9-F1
#
_entry.id   AF-A0A1H3G7S9-F1
#
_cell.length_a   1.000
_cell.length_b   1.000
_cell.length_c   1.000
_cell.angle_alpha   90.00
_cell.angle_beta   90.00
_cell.angle_gamma   90.00
#
_symmetry.space_group_name_H-M   'P 1'
#
loop_
_entity.id
_entity.type
_entity.pdbx_description
1 polymer ?
#
loop_
_entity_poly.entity_id
_entity_poly.type
_entity_poly.pdbx_seq_one_letter_code
_entity_poly.pdbx_strand_id
1 'polypeptide(L)'
;MKVAKLFAPAVAALAFSVPAMAQQMGGGGMGGGAPSVDDQVSQLDQMVDLDDGQKEEISSLLTQMQDDIGAKEQEAQELQQQISERVQPDYDEAAIRADAERLGDLTAEMTADSIILQSQIEDVFTQEQRDQLDEAMAQQQEQMEQMQEQMQQQEQGQGQGQGEEALQ
;
A
#
# COMPACT_ATOMS: atom_id res chain seq x y z
N MET A 1 -36.69 -1.82 28.92
CA MET A 1 -35.29 -2.17 29.25
C MET A 1 -34.62 -2.70 27.98
N LYS A 2 -33.49 -2.10 27.61
CA LYS A 2 -32.37 -2.58 26.78
C LYS A 2 -32.68 -3.31 25.47
N VAL A 3 -32.70 -2.54 24.37
CA VAL A 3 -32.29 -3.03 23.04
C VAL A 3 -30.78 -2.78 22.91
N ALA A 4 -29.99 -3.85 22.84
CA ALA A 4 -28.55 -3.75 22.62
C ALA A 4 -28.32 -3.43 21.13
N LYS A 5 -27.87 -2.20 20.84
CA LYS A 5 -27.27 -1.85 19.55
C LYS A 5 -25.94 -2.59 19.45
N LEU A 6 -25.87 -3.58 18.57
CA LEU A 6 -24.61 -4.14 18.10
C LEU A 6 -24.01 -3.12 17.13
N PHE A 7 -23.08 -2.31 17.61
CA PHE A 7 -22.12 -1.63 16.75
C PHE A 7 -21.07 -2.68 16.39
N ALA A 8 -21.18 -3.25 15.19
CA ALA A 8 -20.07 -3.97 14.60
C ALA A 8 -19.05 -2.92 14.15
N PRO A 9 -17.76 -3.00 14.56
CA PRO A 9 -16.74 -2.18 13.94
C PRO A 9 -16.65 -2.59 12.47
N ALA A 10 -16.89 -1.64 11.58
CA ALA A 10 -16.54 -1.78 10.19
C ALA A 10 -15.02 -1.84 10.13
N VAL A 11 -14.47 -3.05 10.00
CA VAL A 11 -13.05 -3.25 9.71
C VAL A 11 -12.83 -2.65 8.33
N ALA A 12 -12.29 -1.43 8.28
CA ALA A 12 -11.75 -0.86 7.07
C ALA A 12 -10.53 -1.72 6.71
N ALA A 13 -10.73 -2.64 5.77
CA ALA A 13 -9.62 -3.39 5.19
C ALA A 13 -8.77 -2.38 4.41
N LEU A 14 -7.71 -1.88 5.05
CA LEU A 14 -6.63 -1.20 4.37
C LEU A 14 -5.97 -2.26 3.48
N ALA A 15 -6.41 -2.30 2.23
CA ALA A 15 -5.78 -3.08 1.19
C ALA A 15 -4.41 -2.46 0.93
N PHE A 16 -3.39 -2.93 1.67
CA PHE A 16 -2.02 -2.87 1.21
C PHE A 16 -1.96 -3.70 -0.07
N SER A 17 -2.18 -3.04 -1.20
CA SER A 17 -2.00 -3.62 -2.51
C SER A 17 -0.54 -4.03 -2.63
N VAL A 18 -0.32 -5.35 -2.60
CA VAL A 18 0.92 -6.00 -3.03
C VAL A 18 1.45 -5.27 -4.26
N PRO A 19 2.64 -4.65 -4.24
CA PRO A 19 3.17 -3.94 -5.40
C PRO A 19 3.74 -4.95 -6.39
N ALA A 20 2.89 -5.83 -6.94
CA ALA A 20 3.25 -6.64 -8.10
C ALA A 20 3.11 -5.87 -9.42
N MET A 21 2.69 -4.58 -9.39
CA MET A 21 2.50 -3.75 -10.59
C MET A 21 2.91 -2.27 -10.46
N ALA A 22 3.86 -1.93 -9.59
CA ALA A 22 4.29 -0.53 -9.41
C ALA A 22 5.12 0.06 -10.57
N GLN A 23 5.52 -0.73 -11.58
CA GLN A 23 6.29 -0.23 -12.73
C GLN A 23 5.46 0.04 -14.01
N GLN A 24 4.14 -0.16 -13.98
CA GLN A 24 3.30 0.02 -15.17
C GLN A 24 2.11 0.96 -14.93
N MET A 25 2.36 2.11 -14.32
CA MET A 25 1.54 3.31 -14.52
C MET A 25 2.48 4.43 -14.95
N GLY A 26 2.67 4.54 -16.26
CA GLY A 26 3.30 5.71 -16.85
C GLY A 26 2.45 6.95 -16.56
N GLY A 27 3.08 8.01 -16.05
CA GLY A 27 2.40 9.29 -15.91
C GLY A 27 3.01 10.23 -14.89
N GLY A 28 4.21 10.76 -15.18
CA GLY A 28 4.62 12.10 -14.75
C GLY A 28 4.88 12.36 -13.26
N GLY A 29 6.15 12.66 -12.94
CA GLY A 29 6.50 13.56 -11.84
C GLY A 29 7.13 12.91 -10.61
N MET A 30 8.37 13.30 -10.35
CA MET A 30 9.18 13.07 -9.13
C MET A 30 9.68 11.63 -8.88
N GLY A 31 10.97 11.42 -9.18
CA GLY A 31 11.73 10.26 -8.74
C GLY A 31 12.00 10.31 -7.22
N GLY A 32 11.01 9.95 -6.42
CA GLY A 32 11.20 9.55 -5.04
C GLY A 32 11.28 8.02 -4.98
N GLY A 33 12.38 7.47 -4.46
CA GLY A 33 12.39 6.08 -4.01
C GLY A 33 11.33 5.86 -2.93
N ALA A 34 11.08 4.60 -2.59
CA ALA A 34 10.25 4.29 -1.43
C ALA A 34 10.79 5.01 -0.18
N PRO A 35 9.93 5.57 0.69
CA PRO A 35 10.37 6.27 1.89
C PRO A 35 11.16 5.33 2.82
N SER A 36 12.21 5.87 3.46
CA SER A 36 13.04 5.11 4.41
C SER A 36 12.23 4.75 5.66
N VAL A 37 12.70 3.79 6.47
CA VAL A 37 12.07 3.48 7.77
C VAL A 37 12.00 4.74 8.64
N ASP A 38 13.08 5.50 8.71
CA ASP A 38 13.13 6.77 9.47
C ASP A 38 12.10 7.79 8.97
N ASP A 39 11.89 7.88 7.65
CA ASP A 39 10.90 8.79 7.05
C ASP A 39 9.48 8.37 7.44
N GLN A 40 9.20 7.07 7.43
CA GLN A 40 7.90 6.51 7.80
C GLN A 40 7.59 6.75 9.28
N VAL A 41 8.54 6.49 10.18
CA VAL A 41 8.38 6.75 11.62
C VAL A 41 8.21 8.25 11.89
N SER A 42 9.01 9.10 11.22
CA SER A 42 8.90 10.56 11.35
C SER A 42 7.55 11.10 10.89
N GLN A 43 6.97 10.50 9.84
CA GLN A 43 5.65 10.87 9.35
C GLN A 43 4.55 10.49 10.35
N LEU A 44 4.62 9.29 10.93
CA LEU A 44 3.69 8.87 11.98
C LEU A 44 3.79 9.77 13.21
N ASP A 45 5.00 10.11 13.64
CA ASP A 45 5.25 11.02 14.75
C ASP A 45 4.60 12.39 14.55
N GLN A 46 4.72 12.97 13.35
CA GLN A 46 4.10 14.25 13.04
C GLN A 46 2.57 14.24 13.11
N MET A 47 1.94 13.07 12.96
CA MET A 47 0.49 12.93 12.97
C MET A 47 -0.08 12.66 14.37
N VAL A 48 0.59 11.82 15.16
CA VAL A 48 0.04 11.32 16.44
C VAL A 48 0.96 11.52 17.65
N ASP A 49 2.04 12.31 17.51
CA ASP A 49 2.98 12.66 18.59
C ASP A 49 3.49 11.40 19.32
N LEU A 50 4.34 10.65 18.64
CA LEU A 50 4.85 9.37 19.16
C LEU A 50 5.88 9.61 20.26
N ASP A 51 5.80 8.84 21.34
CA ASP A 51 6.86 8.82 22.32
C ASP A 51 8.11 8.06 21.83
N ASP A 52 9.23 8.24 22.52
CA ASP A 52 10.51 7.63 22.13
C ASP A 52 10.45 6.10 22.10
N GLY A 53 9.66 5.48 22.99
CA GLY A 53 9.48 4.03 23.02
C GLY A 53 8.67 3.53 21.82
N GLN A 54 7.58 4.23 21.48
CA GLN A 54 6.76 3.93 20.30
C GLN A 54 7.57 4.07 19.01
N LYS A 55 8.41 5.10 18.89
CA LYS A 55 9.30 5.31 17.75
C LYS A 55 10.28 4.14 17.57
N GLU A 56 10.90 3.70 18.67
CA GLU A 56 11.85 2.58 18.66
C GLU A 56 11.16 1.28 18.27
N GLU A 57 9.98 1.01 18.83
CA GLU A 57 9.20 -0.20 18.54
C GLU A 57 8.76 -0.26 17.08
N ILE A 58 8.18 0.83 16.55
CA ILE A 58 7.75 0.91 15.15
C ILE A 58 8.94 0.81 14.20
N SER A 59 10.06 1.48 14.50
CA SER A 59 11.28 1.38 13.69
C SER A 59 11.80 -0.06 13.63
N SER A 60 11.79 -0.77 14.76
CA SER A 60 12.17 -2.18 14.82
C SER A 60 11.25 -3.06 13.97
N LEU A 61 9.93 -2.86 14.08
CA LEU A 61 8.93 -3.63 13.32
C LEU A 61 9.10 -3.40 11.80
N LEU A 62 9.27 -2.14 11.38
CA LEU A 62 9.46 -1.79 9.97
C LEU A 62 10.79 -2.31 9.40
N THR A 63 11.86 -2.26 10.19
CA THR A 63 13.17 -2.79 9.79
C THR A 63 13.10 -4.30 9.60
N GLN A 64 12.51 -5.01 10.56
CA GLN A 64 12.34 -6.45 10.46
C GLN A 64 11.52 -6.83 9.22
N MET A 65 10.43 -6.11 8.95
CA MET A 65 9.64 -6.35 7.75
C MET A 65 10.43 -6.10 6.46
N GLN A 66 11.23 -5.04 6.41
CA GLN A 66 12.03 -4.72 5.23
C GLN A 66 13.03 -5.84 4.91
N ASP A 67 13.65 -6.42 5.93
CA ASP A 67 14.56 -7.56 5.75
C ASP A 67 13.79 -8.81 5.28
N ASP A 68 12.66 -9.12 5.92
CA ASP A 68 11.86 -10.32 5.63
C ASP A 68 11.23 -10.26 4.23
N ILE A 69 10.60 -9.14 3.85
CA ILE A 69 10.05 -8.93 2.51
C ILE A 69 11.18 -8.87 1.48
N GLY A 70 12.29 -8.18 1.77
CA GLY A 70 13.41 -8.09 0.84
C GLY A 70 13.98 -9.45 0.44
N ALA A 71 14.08 -10.39 1.39
CA ALA A 71 14.48 -11.76 1.10
C ALA A 71 13.44 -12.51 0.24
N LYS A 72 12.14 -12.38 0.56
CA LYS A 72 11.05 -13.03 -0.18
C LYS A 72 10.88 -12.48 -1.61
N GLU A 73 11.08 -11.19 -1.81
CA GLU A 73 11.07 -10.56 -3.13
C GLU A 73 12.22 -11.04 -4.01
N GLN A 74 13.42 -11.23 -3.43
CA GLN A 74 14.54 -11.82 -4.15
C GLN A 74 14.22 -13.26 -4.59
N GLU A 75 13.70 -14.09 -3.68
CA GLU A 75 13.28 -15.46 -4.00
C GLU A 75 12.20 -15.47 -5.11
N ALA A 76 11.21 -14.57 -5.03
CA ALA A 76 10.17 -14.44 -6.03
C ALA A 76 10.73 -14.07 -7.42
N GLN A 77 11.71 -13.15 -7.47
CA GLN A 77 12.38 -12.76 -8.72
C GLN A 77 13.20 -13.92 -9.31
N GLU A 78 13.86 -14.72 -8.48
CA GLU A 78 14.57 -15.91 -8.91
C GLU A 78 13.62 -16.97 -9.47
N LEU A 79 12.49 -17.23 -8.80
CA LEU A 79 11.47 -18.17 -9.28
C LEU A 79 10.84 -17.73 -10.60
N GLN A 80 10.56 -16.43 -10.76
CA GLN A 80 10.05 -15.90 -12.04
C GLN A 80 11.06 -16.10 -13.19
N GLN A 81 12.35 -15.94 -12.92
CA GLN A 81 13.40 -16.22 -13.90
C GLN A 81 13.47 -17.71 -14.22
N GLN A 82 13.45 -18.58 -13.22
CA GLN A 82 13.47 -20.03 -13.42
C GLN A 82 12.27 -20.52 -14.24
N ILE A 83 11.06 -20.04 -13.94
CA ILE A 83 9.86 -20.36 -14.72
C ILE A 83 10.03 -19.92 -16.18
N SER A 84 10.57 -18.72 -16.41
CA SER A 84 10.78 -18.17 -17.75
C SER A 84 11.82 -18.97 -18.54
N GLU A 85 12.90 -19.42 -17.90
CA GLU A 85 13.95 -20.24 -18.51
C GLU A 85 13.46 -21.65 -18.88
N ARG A 86 12.46 -22.18 -18.18
CA ARG A 86 11.84 -23.48 -18.48
C ARG A 86 10.91 -23.46 -19.70
N VAL A 87 10.67 -22.29 -20.30
CA VAL A 87 9.89 -22.16 -21.54
C VAL A 87 10.74 -22.60 -22.73
N GLN A 88 10.77 -23.91 -22.98
CA GLN A 88 11.56 -24.53 -24.06
C GLN A 88 10.82 -25.72 -24.70
N PRO A 89 11.25 -26.19 -25.89
CA PRO A 89 10.82 -27.50 -26.40
C PRO A 89 11.12 -28.60 -25.37
N ASP A 90 10.19 -29.55 -25.19
CA ASP A 90 10.25 -30.60 -24.16
C ASP A 90 10.23 -30.07 -22.70
N TYR A 91 9.43 -29.02 -22.45
CA TYR A 91 9.27 -28.44 -21.12
C TYR A 91 8.86 -29.46 -20.04
N ASP A 92 9.37 -29.25 -18.83
CA ASP A 92 8.96 -30.00 -17.64
C ASP A 92 7.79 -29.29 -16.96
N GLU A 93 6.58 -29.75 -17.24
CA GLU A 93 5.35 -29.19 -16.65
C GLU A 93 5.35 -29.26 -15.13
N ALA A 94 5.85 -30.35 -14.55
CA ALA A 94 5.84 -30.56 -13.11
C ALA A 94 6.76 -29.55 -12.41
N ALA A 95 7.94 -29.30 -12.99
CA ALA A 95 8.85 -28.28 -12.48
C ALA A 95 8.28 -26.86 -12.60
N ILE A 96 7.64 -26.51 -13.72
CA ILE A 96 7.00 -25.20 -13.89
C ILE A 96 5.89 -24.99 -12.85
N ARG A 97 5.04 -26.00 -12.63
CA ARG A 97 3.97 -25.91 -11.62
C ARG A 97 4.52 -25.79 -10.20
N ALA A 98 5.57 -26.52 -9.86
CA ALA A 98 6.21 -26.43 -8.54
C ALA A 98 6.79 -25.03 -8.28
N ASP A 99 7.50 -24.45 -9.25
CA ASP A 99 8.06 -23.09 -9.11
C ASP A 99 6.93 -22.05 -9.01
N ALA A 100 5.84 -22.23 -9.77
CA ALA A 100 4.67 -21.35 -9.72
C ALA A 100 3.88 -21.46 -8.39
N GLU A 101 3.75 -22.66 -7.83
CA GLU A 101 3.17 -22.88 -6.50
C GLU A 101 3.99 -22.16 -5.43
N ARG A 102 5.32 -22.29 -5.47
CA ARG A 102 6.22 -21.58 -4.53
C ARG A 102 6.10 -20.06 -4.64
N LEU A 103 6.01 -19.54 -5.87
CA LEU A 103 5.78 -18.11 -6.10
C LEU A 103 4.44 -17.64 -5.51
N GLY A 104 3.39 -18.47 -5.63
CA GLY A 104 2.09 -18.22 -5.02
C GLY A 104 2.17 -18.19 -3.49
N ASP A 105 2.85 -19.16 -2.88
CA ASP A 105 3.07 -19.23 -1.43
C ASP A 105 3.81 -17.99 -0.92
N LEU A 106 4.89 -17.57 -1.58
CA LEU A 106 5.63 -16.36 -1.23
C LEU A 106 4.74 -15.11 -1.27
N THR A 107 3.89 -15.00 -2.29
CA THR A 107 2.96 -13.87 -2.42
C THR A 107 1.94 -13.87 -1.28
N ALA A 108 1.41 -15.03 -0.91
CA ALA A 108 0.48 -15.17 0.19
C ALA A 108 1.14 -14.84 1.53
N GLU A 109 2.36 -15.31 1.76
CA GLU A 109 3.16 -15.00 2.95
C GLU A 109 3.42 -13.49 3.07
N MET A 110 3.94 -12.84 2.03
CA MET A 110 4.19 -11.39 2.06
C MET A 110 2.90 -10.58 2.31
N THR A 111 1.77 -11.03 1.78
CA THR A 111 0.46 -10.41 2.04
C THR A 111 0.08 -10.54 3.50
N ALA A 112 0.22 -11.74 4.08
CA ALA A 112 -0.08 -11.99 5.48
C ALA A 112 0.84 -11.18 6.41
N ASP A 113 2.14 -11.17 6.12
CA ASP A 113 3.15 -10.45 6.88
C ASP A 113 2.85 -8.95 6.90
N SER A 114 2.47 -8.37 5.76
CA SER A 114 2.09 -6.94 5.65
C SER A 114 0.92 -6.59 6.57
N ILE A 115 -0.12 -7.44 6.62
CA ILE A 115 -1.29 -7.22 7.49
C ILE A 115 -0.94 -7.43 8.96
N ILE A 116 -0.07 -8.39 9.27
CA ILE A 116 0.39 -8.64 10.63
C ILE A 116 1.20 -7.44 11.13
N LEU A 117 2.12 -6.91 10.32
CA LEU A 117 2.87 -5.70 10.67
C LEU A 117 1.94 -4.51 10.92
N GLN A 118 0.95 -4.29 10.06
CA GLN A 118 -0.02 -3.23 10.28
C GLN A 118 -0.68 -3.39 11.67
N SER A 119 -1.12 -4.61 11.98
CA SER A 119 -1.76 -4.90 13.27
C SER A 119 -0.80 -4.65 14.45
N GLN A 120 0.46 -5.02 14.30
CA GLN A 120 1.49 -4.78 15.32
C GLN A 120 1.75 -3.30 15.54
N ILE A 121 1.82 -2.48 14.47
CA ILE A 121 1.98 -1.03 14.58
C ILE A 121 0.75 -0.40 15.26
N GLU A 122 -0.47 -0.84 14.91
CA GLU A 122 -1.70 -0.35 15.56
C GLU A 122 -1.73 -0.66 17.06
N ASP A 123 -1.16 -1.78 17.49
CA ASP A 123 -1.05 -2.18 18.89
C ASP A 123 -0.05 -1.31 19.70
N VAL A 124 0.93 -0.68 19.04
CA VAL A 124 1.87 0.27 19.67
C VAL A 124 1.17 1.58 20.05
N PHE A 125 0.16 1.99 19.28
CA PHE A 125 -0.56 3.23 19.52
C PHE A 125 -1.48 3.15 20.74
N THR A 126 -1.69 4.29 21.39
CA THR A 126 -2.79 4.45 22.34
C THR A 126 -4.12 4.60 21.58
N GLN A 127 -5.25 4.44 22.29
CA GLN A 127 -6.56 4.65 21.66
C GLN A 127 -6.71 6.09 21.16
N GLU A 128 -6.22 7.07 21.92
CA GLU A 128 -6.29 8.48 21.54
C GLU A 128 -5.49 8.74 20.25
N GLN A 129 -4.30 8.16 20.11
CA GLN A 129 -3.49 8.27 18.90
C GLN A 129 -4.14 7.59 17.69
N ARG A 130 -4.81 6.45 17.88
CA ARG A 130 -5.58 5.80 16.82
C ARG A 130 -6.73 6.69 16.34
N ASP A 131 -7.47 7.27 17.27
CA ASP A 131 -8.58 8.17 16.94
C ASP A 131 -8.08 9.43 16.21
N GLN A 132 -6.92 9.97 16.60
CA GLN A 132 -6.26 11.09 15.91
C GLN A 132 -5.80 10.73 14.50
N LEU A 133 -5.24 9.53 14.31
CA LEU A 133 -4.82 9.04 13.00
C LEU A 133 -6.02 8.90 12.06
N ASP A 134 -7.12 8.33 12.56
CA ASP A 134 -8.37 8.18 11.80
C ASP A 134 -8.94 9.53 11.36
N GLU A 135 -8.92 10.53 12.26
CA GLU A 135 -9.36 11.89 11.94
C GLU A 135 -8.46 12.55 10.88
N ALA A 136 -7.14 12.41 11.02
CA ALA A 136 -6.18 12.95 10.05
C ALA A 136 -6.37 12.34 8.65
N MET A 137 -6.58 11.02 8.59
CA MET A 137 -6.84 10.31 7.33
C MET A 137 -8.18 10.74 6.70
N ALA A 138 -9.24 10.90 7.50
CA ALA A 138 -10.53 11.38 7.01
C ALA A 138 -10.42 12.78 6.40
N GLN A 139 -9.74 13.71 7.07
CA GLN A 139 -9.52 15.07 6.57
C GLN A 139 -8.68 15.08 5.28
N GLN A 140 -7.67 14.23 5.19
CA GLN A 140 -6.85 14.11 3.98
C GLN A 140 -7.66 13.58 2.79
N GLN A 141 -8.50 12.57 3.02
CA GLN A 141 -9.39 12.00 1.99
C GLN A 141 -10.38 13.05 1.47
N GLU A 142 -11.03 13.81 2.35
CA GLU A 142 -11.93 14.90 1.95
C GLU A 142 -11.21 15.98 1.12
N GLN A 143 -9.96 16.30 1.46
CA GLN A 143 -9.14 17.24 0.69
C GLN A 143 -8.84 16.71 -0.72
N MET A 144 -8.50 15.42 -0.84
CA MET A 144 -8.23 14.80 -2.13
C MET A 144 -9.48 14.74 -3.01
N GLU A 145 -10.64 14.43 -2.44
CA GLU A 145 -11.92 14.44 -3.15
C GLU A 145 -12.23 15.84 -3.71
N GLN A 146 -12.11 16.87 -2.88
CA GLN A 146 -12.32 18.27 -3.32
C GLN A 146 -11.33 18.69 -4.43
N MET A 147 -10.08 18.24 -4.36
CA MET A 147 -9.10 18.52 -5.40
C MET A 147 -9.44 17.81 -6.72
N GLN A 148 -9.88 16.55 -6.65
CA GLN A 148 -10.33 15.81 -7.84
C GLN A 148 -11.55 16.46 -8.48
N GLU A 149 -12.52 16.92 -7.70
CA GLU A 149 -13.69 17.64 -8.22
C GLU A 149 -13.32 18.96 -8.91
N GLN A 150 -12.35 19.69 -8.37
CA GLN A 150 -11.87 20.93 -9.00
C GLN A 150 -11.14 20.66 -10.33
N MET A 151 -10.32 19.61 -10.41
CA MET A 151 -9.65 19.23 -11.66
C MET A 151 -10.65 18.81 -12.73
N GLN A 152 -11.65 17.97 -12.37
CA GLN A 152 -12.69 17.54 -13.31
C GLN A 152 -13.50 18.72 -13.88
N GLN A 153 -13.74 19.76 -13.06
CA GLN A 153 -14.42 20.97 -13.52
C GLN A 153 -13.56 21.83 -14.46
N GLN A 154 -12.24 21.92 -14.23
CA GLN A 154 -11.33 22.63 -15.15
C GLN A 154 -11.18 21.93 -16.50
N GLU A 155 -11.13 20.60 -16.53
CA GLU A 155 -11.03 19.83 -17.77
C GLU A 155 -12.32 19.96 -18.62
N GLN A 156 -13.50 19.97 -17.99
CA GLN A 156 -14.77 20.19 -18.69
C GLN A 156 -14.93 21.63 -19.20
N GLY A 157 -14.40 22.62 -18.49
CA GLY A 157 -14.43 24.03 -18.91
C GLY A 157 -13.54 24.34 -20.13
N GLN A 158 -12.39 23.67 -20.27
CA GLN A 158 -11.50 23.85 -21.44
C GLN A 158 -11.97 23.11 -22.69
N GLY A 159 -12.77 22.04 -22.55
CA GLY A 159 -13.35 21.30 -23.67
C GLY A 159 -14.51 22.03 -24.39
N GLN A 160 -15.25 22.90 -23.70
CA GLN A 160 -16.35 23.67 -24.31
C GLN A 160 -15.91 24.96 -24.99
N GLY A 161 -14.79 25.58 -24.59
CA GLY A 161 -14.27 26.80 -25.21
C GLY A 161 -13.71 26.62 -26.63
N GLN A 162 -13.23 25.43 -26.99
CA GLN A 162 -12.66 25.15 -28.31
C GLN A 162 -13.70 24.70 -29.36
N GLY A 163 -14.96 24.43 -28.95
CA GLY A 163 -16.04 24.07 -29.85
C GLY A 163 -16.77 25.26 -30.50
N GLU A 164 -16.75 26.43 -29.85
CA GLU A 164 -17.46 27.62 -30.34
C GLU A 164 -16.63 28.52 -31.27
N GLU A 165 -15.28 28.44 -31.23
CA GLU A 165 -14.43 29.17 -32.18
C GLU A 165 -14.25 28.45 -33.54
N ALA A 166 -14.65 27.18 -33.65
CA ALA A 166 -14.54 26.43 -34.91
C ALA A 166 -15.74 26.61 -35.86
N LEU A 167 -16.74 27.43 -35.49
CA LEU A 167 -17.98 27.62 -36.27
C LEU A 167 -18.25 29.09 -36.70
N GLN A 168 -17.24 29.97 -36.65
CA GLN A 168 -17.31 31.31 -37.24
C GLN A 168 -16.42 31.46 -38.47
#